data_AF-A0A9P6XUR1-F1
#
_entry.id   AF-A0A9P6XUR1-F1
#
_cell.length_a   1.000
_cell.length_b   1.000
_cell.length_c   1.000
_cell.angle_alpha   90.00
_cell.angle_beta   90.00
_cell.angle_gamma   90.00
#
_symmetry.space_group_name_H-M   'P 1'
#
loop_
_entity.id
_entity.type
_entity.pdbx_description
1 polymer ?
#
loop_
_entity_poly.entity_id
_entity_poly.type
_entity_poly.pdbx_seq_one_letter_code
_entity_poly.pdbx_strand_id
1 'polypeptide(L)' 'MQLRDRSTRSRDDEAGRQQRGRGGNGQVVQVTVSIGLADSREDPRPAAVIKAADQALYRAKDGGRNQVCAYGVRRRASA' A
#
# COMPACT_ATOMS: atom_id res chain seq x y z
N MET A 1 15.66 -6.08 2.92
CA MET A 1 16.00 -5.34 1.69
C MET A 1 15.68 -3.87 1.90
N GLN A 2 16.62 -2.95 1.65
CA GLN A 2 16.37 -1.50 1.69
C GLN A 2 16.48 -0.97 0.27
N LEU A 3 15.40 -0.38 -0.26
CA LEU A 3 15.35 0.15 -1.63
C LEU A 3 15.88 1.58 -1.74
N ARG A 4 16.05 2.27 -0.62
CA ARG A 4 16.50 3.65 -0.55
C ARG A 4 17.61 3.77 0.48
N ASP A 5 18.65 4.50 0.12
CA ASP A 5 19.74 4.83 1.02
C ASP A 5 19.23 5.74 2.16
N ARG A 6 19.48 5.31 3.40
CA ARG A 6 19.06 6.04 4.60
C ARG A 6 20.04 7.12 5.01
N SER A 7 21.31 7.01 4.61
CA SER A 7 22.35 7.98 4.96
C SER A 7 22.14 9.32 4.26
N THR A 8 21.59 9.29 3.05
CA THR A 8 21.30 10.46 2.21
C THR A 8 19.88 10.99 2.38
N ARG A 9 19.04 10.33 3.19
CA ARG A 9 17.65 10.74 3.41
C ARG A 9 17.59 11.90 4.39
N SER A 10 17.23 13.09 3.90
CA SER A 10 16.87 14.21 4.77
C SER A 10 15.71 13.83 5.69
N ARG A 11 15.82 14.23 6.97
CA ARG A 11 14.72 14.12 7.94
C ARG A 11 13.67 15.22 7.78
N ASP A 12 13.97 16.24 6.99
CA ASP A 12 13.05 17.32 6.66
C ASP A 12 12.02 16.84 5.63
N ASP A 13 10.75 16.87 6.01
CA ASP A 13 9.65 16.40 5.19
C ASP A 13 9.41 17.27 3.94
N GLU A 14 9.66 18.58 4.04
CA GLU A 14 9.50 19.51 2.93
C GLU A 14 10.57 19.28 1.87
N ALA A 15 11.83 19.19 2.29
CA ALA A 15 12.94 18.81 1.42
C ALA A 15 12.69 17.44 0.77
N GLY A 16 12.18 16.48 1.55
CA GLY A 16 11.83 15.14 1.06
C GLY A 16 10.67 15.13 0.07
N ARG A 17 9.72 16.07 0.14
CA ARG A 17 8.66 16.24 -0.89
C ARG A 17 9.24 16.74 -2.19
N GLN A 18 10.11 17.74 -2.15
CA GLN A 18 10.73 18.32 -3.35
C GLN A 18 11.62 17.32 -4.12
N GLN A 19 12.19 16.34 -3.43
CA GLN A 19 13.03 15.30 -4.02
C GLN A 19 12.25 14.10 -4.61
N ARG A 20 10.94 13.95 -4.30
CA ARG A 20 10.13 12.84 -4.84
C ARG A 20 9.91 13.03 -6.34
N GLY A 21 10.09 11.95 -7.10
CA GLY A 21 9.81 11.94 -8.55
C GLY A 21 10.85 12.63 -9.43
N ARG A 22 11.79 13.40 -8.87
CA ARG A 22 12.86 14.05 -9.64
C ARG A 22 13.87 13.08 -10.27
N GLY A 23 13.84 11.80 -9.88
CA GLY A 23 14.87 10.83 -10.26
C GLY A 23 16.18 11.14 -9.57
N GLY A 24 16.89 10.11 -9.11
CA GLY A 24 18.25 10.24 -8.60
C GLY A 24 19.22 9.53 -9.53
N ASN A 25 20.52 9.76 -9.37
CA ASN A 25 21.57 9.06 -10.13
C ASN A 25 21.75 7.58 -9.72
N GLY A 26 20.81 7.03 -8.95
CA GLY A 26 20.85 5.67 -8.42
C GLY A 26 20.14 4.66 -9.32
N GLN A 27 20.36 3.38 -9.04
CA GLN A 27 19.74 2.28 -9.77
C GLN A 27 18.21 2.33 -9.66
N VAL A 28 17.52 2.31 -10.81
CA VAL A 28 16.06 2.28 -10.88
C VAL A 28 15.59 0.83 -10.76
N VAL A 29 14.63 0.59 -9.86
CA VAL A 29 14.01 -0.71 -9.66
C VAL A 29 12.50 -0.61 -9.79
N GLN A 30 11.88 -1.61 -10.42
CA GLN A 30 10.43 -1.72 -10.49
C GLN A 30 9.90 -2.46 -9.26
N VAL A 31 8.92 -1.85 -8.59
CA VAL A 31 8.27 -2.43 -7.41
C VAL A 31 6.77 -2.32 -7.55
N THR A 32 6.08 -3.38 -7.14
CA THR A 32 4.62 -3.42 -7.08
C THR A 32 4.17 -3.48 -5.62
N VAL A 33 2.97 -2.99 -5.33
CA VAL A 33 2.33 -3.15 -4.02
C VAL A 33 1.04 -3.96 -4.16
N SER A 34 0.75 -4.76 -3.14
CA SER A 34 -0.57 -5.37 -2.95
C SER A 34 -1.26 -4.59 -1.84
N ILE A 35 -2.56 -4.32 -2.00
CA ILE A 35 -3.31 -3.43 -1.11
C ILE A 35 -4.56 -4.14 -0.63
N GLY A 36 -4.81 -4.08 0.67
CA GLY A 36 -6.07 -4.47 1.28
C GLY A 36 -6.88 -3.24 1.65
N LEU A 37 -8.15 -3.21 1.25
CA LEU A 37 -9.08 -2.12 1.54
C LEU A 37 -10.18 -2.61 2.48
N ALA A 38 -10.52 -1.83 3.50
CA ALA A 38 -11.68 -2.09 4.35
C ALA A 38 -12.40 -0.78 4.68
N ASP A 39 -13.70 -0.88 4.91
CA ASP A 39 -14.57 0.25 5.22
C ASP A 39 -14.94 0.23 6.71
N SER A 40 -14.82 1.37 7.39
CA SER A 40 -15.19 1.52 8.80
C SER A 40 -16.70 1.50 9.03
N ARG A 41 -17.52 1.54 7.98
CA ARG A 41 -18.97 1.34 8.07
C ARG A 41 -19.34 -0.11 8.41
N GLU A 42 -18.49 -1.08 8.09
CA GLU A 42 -18.71 -2.50 8.43
C GLU A 42 -18.40 -2.76 9.92
N ASP A 43 -17.35 -2.12 10.44
CA ASP A 43 -17.02 -2.10 11.86
C ASP A 43 -16.28 -0.80 12.18
N PRO A 44 -16.80 0.06 13.07
CA PRO A 44 -16.19 1.36 13.36
C PRO A 44 -14.93 1.26 14.22
N ARG A 45 -14.65 0.10 14.85
CA ARG A 45 -13.50 -0.06 15.73
C ARG A 45 -12.21 -0.07 14.91
N PRO A 46 -11.25 0.83 15.16
CA PRO A 46 -10.04 0.93 14.33
C PRO A 46 -9.26 -0.39 14.19
N ALA A 47 -9.14 -1.16 15.29
CA ALA A 47 -8.47 -2.45 15.28
C ALA A 47 -9.18 -3.49 14.37
N ALA A 48 -10.52 -3.45 14.29
CA ALA A 48 -11.28 -4.32 13.43
C ALA A 48 -11.12 -3.94 11.95
N VAL A 49 -11.15 -2.64 11.62
CA VAL A 49 -10.91 -2.14 10.26
C VAL A 49 -9.51 -2.51 9.77
N ILE A 50 -8.49 -2.34 10.62
CA ILE A 50 -7.11 -2.71 10.28
C ILE A 50 -7.02 -4.23 10.04
N LYS A 51 -7.63 -5.04 10.91
CA LYS A 51 -7.65 -6.51 10.75
C LYS A 51 -8.38 -6.93 9.46
N ALA A 52 -9.46 -6.26 9.11
CA ALA A 52 -10.21 -6.48 7.88
C ALA A 52 -9.38 -6.11 6.63
N ALA A 53 -8.73 -4.95 6.64
CA ALA A 53 -7.84 -4.51 5.57
C ALA A 53 -6.65 -5.48 5.42
N ASP A 54 -6.07 -5.94 6.53
CA ASP A 54 -4.98 -6.92 6.51
C ASP A 54 -5.41 -8.26 5.88
N GLN A 55 -6.60 -8.77 6.24
CA GLN A 55 -7.13 -9.97 5.59
C GLN A 55 -7.31 -9.79 4.07
N ALA A 56 -7.79 -8.63 3.64
CA ALA A 56 -7.90 -8.35 2.21
C ALA A 56 -6.52 -8.19 1.53
N LEU A 57 -5.54 -7.63 2.23
CA LEU A 57 -4.16 -7.54 1.78
C LEU A 57 -3.55 -8.93 1.55
N TYR A 58 -3.78 -9.87 2.45
CA TYR A 58 -3.35 -11.26 2.26
C TYR A 58 -4.01 -11.90 1.04
N ARG A 59 -5.32 -11.70 0.84
CA ARG A 59 -6.00 -12.14 -0.40
C ARG A 59 -5.35 -11.55 -1.66
N ALA A 60 -4.95 -10.28 -1.61
CA ALA A 60 -4.25 -9.64 -2.73
C ALA A 60 -2.87 -10.27 -2.98
N LYS A 61 -2.14 -10.66 -1.92
CA LYS A 61 -0.83 -11.33 -2.03
C LYS A 61 -0.97 -12.75 -2.59
N ASP A 62 -1.94 -13.50 -2.10
CA ASP A 62 -2.16 -14.90 -2.48
C ASP A 62 -2.77 -15.00 -3.90
N GLY A 63 -3.58 -14.02 -4.29
CA GLY A 63 -4.21 -13.95 -5.61
C GLY A 63 -3.33 -13.46 -6.76
N GLY A 64 -2.00 -13.41 -6.59
CA GLY A 64 -1.06 -13.03 -7.67
C GLY A 64 -0.29 -11.72 -7.46
N ARG A 65 -0.49 -11.03 -6.32
CA ARG A 65 0.12 -9.73 -6.00
C ARG A 65 -0.29 -8.63 -7.00
N ASN A 66 0.31 -7.44 -6.87
CA ASN A 66 0.05 -6.27 -7.73
C ASN A 66 -1.44 -5.94 -7.96
N GLN A 67 -2.26 -6.09 -6.92
CA GLN A 67 -3.71 -5.88 -6.99
C GLN A 67 -4.27 -5.33 -5.69
N VAL A 68 -5.50 -4.82 -5.77
CA VAL A 68 -6.30 -4.37 -4.64
C VAL A 68 -7.39 -5.39 -4.37
N CYS A 69 -7.54 -5.80 -3.13
CA CYS A 69 -8.70 -6.58 -2.68
C CYS A 69 -9.44 -5.80 -1.60
N ALA A 70 -10.77 -5.81 -1.66
CA ALA A 70 -11.62 -5.19 -0.65
C ALA A 70 -12.18 -6.25 0.31
N TYR A 71 -12.22 -5.91 1.58
CA TYR A 71 -12.92 -6.66 2.62
C TYR A 71 -14.41 -6.37 2.56
N GLY A 72 -15.25 -7.39 2.77
CA GLY A 72 -16.71 -7.21 2.91
C GLY A 72 -17.49 -6.84 1.64
N VAL A 73 -16.83 -6.41 0.55
CA VAL A 73 -17.54 -6.10 -0.70
C VAL A 73 -18.03 -7.41 -1.33
N ARG A 74 -19.32 -7.72 -1.14
CA ARG A 74 -20.03 -8.63 -2.04
C ARG A 74 -19.84 -8.09 -3.44
N ARG A 75 -19.15 -8.86 -4.30
CA ARG A 75 -19.04 -8.55 -5.73
C ARG A 75 -20.46 -8.16 -6.20
N ARG A 76 -20.65 -6.90 -6.61
CA ARG A 76 -21.70 -6.64 -7.61
C ARG A 76 -21.29 -7.49 -8.80
N ALA A 77 -22.10 -8.52 -9.08
CA ALA A 77 -21.99 -9.27 -10.32
C ALA A 77 -21.98 -8.27 -11.47
N SER A 78 -21.03 -8.44 -12.39
CA SER A 78 -20.94 -7.67 -13.62
C SER A 78 -22.26 -7.77 -14.38
N ALA A 79 -22.79 -6.61 -14.78
CA ALA A 79 -23.68 -6.49 -15.93
C ALA A 79 -22.85 -6.58 -17.22
#